data_AF-A0A6N7SK87-F1
#
_entry.id   AF-A0A6N7SK87-F1
#
_cell.length_a   1.000
_cell.length_b   1.000
_cell.length_c   1.000
_cell.angle_alpha   90.00
_cell.angle_beta   90.00
_cell.angle_gamma   90.00
#
_symmetry.space_group_name_H-M   'P 1'
#
loop_
_entity.id
_entity.type
_entity.pdbx_description
1 polymer ?
#
loop_
_entity_poly.entity_id
_entity_poly.type
_entity_poly.pdbx_seq_one_letter_code
_entity_poly.pdbx_strand_id
1 'polypeptide(L)' 'MKKGVKIAFVIFNIIYFFFDYIVVTVLPNPILFGWLPLQLGILLFLPVPAAIVWGIYFNAFFKTQKDLK' A
#
# COMPACT_ATOMS: atom_id res chain seq x y z
N MET A 1 -4.89 17.67 -10.42
CA MET A 1 -5.16 16.21 -10.37
C MET A 1 -6.67 15.97 -10.37
N LYS A 2 -7.17 15.00 -11.15
CA LYS A 2 -8.62 14.73 -11.28
C LYS A 2 -9.20 14.15 -9.99
N LYS A 3 -10.47 14.47 -9.67
CA LYS A 3 -11.18 13.96 -8.48
C LYS A 3 -11.18 12.43 -8.41
N GLY A 4 -11.35 11.75 -9.54
CA GLY A 4 -11.34 10.28 -9.61
C GLY A 4 -10.02 9.66 -9.16
N VAL A 5 -8.86 10.28 -9.46
CA VAL A 5 -7.54 9.78 -9.02
C VAL A 5 -7.39 9.86 -7.50
N LYS A 6 -7.90 10.94 -6.89
CA LYS A 6 -7.92 11.08 -5.42
C LYS A 6 -8.79 10.01 -4.76
N ILE A 7 -9.99 9.78 -5.31
CA ILE A 7 -10.92 8.75 -4.80
C ILE A 7 -10.30 7.36 -4.92
N ALA A 8 -9.72 7.03 -6.08
CA ALA A 8 -9.04 5.74 -6.28
C ALA A 8 -7.89 5.54 -5.29
N PHE A 9 -7.10 6.59 -5.01
CA PHE A 9 -6.03 6.54 -4.01
C PHE A 9 -6.56 6.30 -2.59
N VAL A 10 -7.67 6.95 -2.22
CA VAL A 10 -8.31 6.71 -0.90
C VAL A 10 -8.81 5.27 -0.79
N ILE A 11 -9.52 4.77 -1.81
CA ILE A 11 -10.00 3.38 -1.83
C ILE A 11 -8.84 2.40 -1.74
N PHE A 12 -7.75 2.63 -2.49
CA PHE A 12 -6.53 1.83 -2.40
C PHE A 12 -5.99 1.77 -0.97
N ASN A 13 -5.89 2.91 -0.28
CA ASN A 13 -5.38 2.94 1.10
C ASN A 13 -6.31 2.22 2.09
N ILE A 14 -7.63 2.38 1.95
CA ILE A 14 -8.59 1.65 2.79
C ILE A 14 -8.39 0.14 2.65
N ILE A 15 -8.29 -0.36 1.42
CA ILE A 15 -8.06 -1.77 1.14
C ILE A 15 -6.70 -2.20 1.69
N TYR A 16 -5.64 -1.43 1.40
CA TYR A 16 -4.28 -1.70 1.87
C TYR A 16 -4.23 -1.87 3.40
N PHE A 17 -4.76 -0.91 4.15
CA PHE A 17 -4.76 -0.96 5.61
C PHE A 17 -5.67 -2.05 6.17
N PHE A 18 -6.77 -2.38 5.49
CA PHE A 18 -7.58 -3.53 5.87
C PHE A 18 -6.80 -4.83 5.76
N PHE A 19 -6.03 -5.01 4.68
CA PHE A 19 -5.16 -6.18 4.54
C PHE A 19 -4.05 -6.19 5.59
N ASP A 20 -3.36 -5.06 5.77
CA ASP A 20 -2.21 -4.92 6.67
C ASP A 20 -2.58 -5.18 8.15
N TYR A 21 -3.70 -4.62 8.62
CA TYR A 21 -4.07 -4.70 10.04
C TYR A 21 -5.09 -5.79 10.38
N ILE A 22 -6.00 -6.14 9.47
CA ILE A 22 -7.06 -7.11 9.76
C ILE A 22 -6.75 -8.46 9.13
N VAL A 23 -6.53 -8.52 7.82
CA VAL A 23 -6.43 -9.80 7.10
C VAL A 23 -5.19 -10.60 7.51
N VAL A 24 -4.04 -9.93 7.66
CA VAL A 24 -2.79 -10.59 8.07
C VAL A 24 -2.91 -11.26 9.45
N THR A 25 -3.67 -10.67 10.38
CA THR A 25 -3.77 -11.20 11.75
C THR A 25 -4.61 -12.47 11.86
N VAL A 26 -5.56 -12.67 10.93
CA VAL A 26 -6.46 -13.84 10.90
C VAL A 26 -6.03 -14.91 9.89
N LEU A 27 -5.02 -14.63 9.07
CA LEU A 27 -4.49 -15.58 8.09
C LEU A 27 -3.80 -16.75 8.81
N PRO A 28 -4.06 -18.02 8.40
CA PRO A 28 -3.24 -19.14 8.83
C PRO A 28 -1.77 -18.84 8.53
N ASN A 29 -0.88 -19.25 9.43
CA ASN A 29 0.53 -18.86 9.39
C ASN A 29 1.45 -20.06 9.06
N PRO A 30 1.37 -20.63 7.83
CA PRO A 30 2.31 -21.64 7.41
C PRO A 30 3.72 -21.05 7.29
N ILE A 31 4.72 -21.90 7.45
CA ILE A 31 6.12 -21.53 7.24
C ILE A 31 6.39 -21.54 5.73
N LEU A 32 6.67 -20.37 5.17
CA LEU A 32 7.19 -20.20 3.82
C LEU A 32 8.69 -20.49 3.80
N PHE A 33 9.12 -21.18 2.74
CA PHE A 33 10.55 -21.45 2.47
C PHE A 33 11.32 -22.15 3.61
N GLY A 34 10.62 -22.73 4.58
CA GLY A 34 11.22 -23.39 5.75
C GLY A 34 11.73 -22.46 6.86
N TRP A 35 11.61 -21.12 6.72
CA TRP A 35 12.13 -20.17 7.72
C TRP A 35 11.30 -18.89 7.92
N LEU A 36 10.39 -18.55 7.01
CA LEU A 36 9.64 -17.30 7.05
C LEU A 36 8.15 -17.55 7.30
N PRO A 37 7.57 -17.13 8.44
CA PRO A 37 6.12 -17.16 8.63
C PRO A 37 5.39 -16.35 7.55
N LEU A 38 4.31 -16.88 6.99
CA LEU A 38 3.52 -16.22 5.95
C LEU A 38 3.12 -14.79 6.34
N GLN A 39 2.73 -14.57 7.59
CA GLN A 39 2.37 -13.24 8.08
C GLN A 39 3.52 -12.23 7.95
N LEU A 40 4.74 -12.64 8.32
CA LEU A 40 5.94 -11.80 8.18
C LEU A 40 6.31 -11.58 6.71
N GLY A 41 6.15 -12.60 5.87
CA GLY A 41 6.35 -12.45 4.42
C GLY A 41 5.39 -11.42 3.82
N ILE A 42 4.11 -11.48 4.18
CA ILE A 42 3.13 -10.50 3.72
C ILE A 42 3.50 -9.11 4.24
N LEU A 43 3.76 -8.93 5.54
CA LEU A 43 4.14 -7.62 6.10
C LEU A 43 5.43 -7.04 5.49
N LEU A 44 6.37 -7.90 5.08
CA LEU A 44 7.60 -7.46 4.43
C LEU A 44 7.37 -6.97 2.99
N PHE A 45 6.51 -7.66 2.24
CA PHE A 45 6.32 -7.39 0.81
C PHE A 45 5.12 -6.49 0.49
N LEU A 46 4.09 -6.42 1.35
CA LEU A 46 2.91 -5.56 1.19
C LEU A 46 3.28 -4.07 1.02
N PRO A 47 4.30 -3.51 1.71
CA PRO A 47 4.71 -2.12 1.51
C PRO A 47 5.30 -1.82 0.11
N VAL A 48 5.81 -2.81 -0.61
CA VAL A 48 6.43 -2.62 -1.94
C VAL A 48 5.44 -2.04 -2.96
N PRO A 49 4.27 -2.67 -3.23
CA PRO A 49 3.27 -2.08 -4.12
C PRO A 49 2.71 -0.76 -3.59
N ALA A 50 2.58 -0.61 -2.26
CA ALA A 50 2.13 0.65 -1.66
C ALA A 50 3.10 1.81 -1.95
N ALA A 51 4.41 1.58 -1.79
CA ALA A 51 5.44 2.58 -2.09
C ALA A 51 5.41 3.02 -3.56
N ILE A 52 5.17 2.08 -4.49
CA ILE A 52 5.02 2.41 -5.92
C ILE A 52 3.79 3.30 -6.15
N VAL A 53 2.63 2.91 -5.62
CA VAL A 53 1.38 3.67 -5.78
C VAL A 53 1.49 5.05 -5.15
N TRP A 54 2.03 5.14 -3.94
CA TRP A 54 2.26 6.40 -3.23
C TRP A 54 3.25 7.28 -3.98
N GLY A 55 4.35 6.73 -4.48
CA GLY A 55 5.33 7.46 -5.28
C GLY A 55 4.71 8.07 -6.54
N ILE A 56 3.91 7.29 -7.28
CA ILE A 56 3.19 7.79 -8.47
C ILE A 56 2.20 8.88 -8.08
N TYR A 57 1.40 8.65 -7.04
CA TYR A 57 0.38 9.61 -6.59
C TYR A 57 1.01 10.92 -6.13
N PHE A 58 2.03 10.88 -5.26
CA PHE A 58 2.67 12.07 -4.74
C PHE A 58 3.45 12.82 -5.82
N ASN A 59 4.14 12.12 -6.73
CA ASN A 59 4.79 12.77 -7.87
C ASN A 59 3.77 13.54 -8.74
N ALA A 60 2.61 12.93 -9.03
CA ALA A 60 1.53 13.60 -9.74
C ALA A 60 0.90 14.76 -8.94
N PHE A 61 0.80 14.61 -7.63
CA PHE A 61 0.29 15.65 -6.72
C PHE A 61 1.21 16.87 -6.71
N PHE A 62 2.52 16.68 -6.49
CA PHE A 62 3.49 17.78 -6.42
C PHE A 62 3.63 18.52 -7.75
N LYS A 63 3.54 17.81 -8.89
CA LYS A 63 3.48 18.46 -10.22
C LYS A 63 2.29 19.40 -10.41
N THR A 64 1.24 19.28 -9.60
CA THR A 64 0.06 20.16 -9.66
C THR A 64 0.14 21.36 -8.74
N GLN A 65 1.12 21.41 -7.83
CA GLN A 65 1.37 22.56 -6.97
C GLN A 65 2.30 23.53 -7.72
N LYS A 66 1.76 24.68 -8.17
CA LYS A 66 2.56 25.67 -8.91
C LYS A 66 3.40 26.58 -8.00
N ASP A 67 3.06 26.62 -6.72
CA ASP A 67 3.59 27.59 -5.75
C ASP A 67 4.74 27.05 -4.88
N LEU A 68 5.26 25.85 -5.19
CA LEU A 68 6.37 25.19 -4.49
C LEU A 68 7.63 25.06 -5.37
N LYS A 69 7.85 26.01 -6.29
CA LYS A 69 9.12 26.15 -7.01
C LYS A 69 10.07 27.06 -6.28
#